data_AF-A0A7S0D3N8-F1
#
_entry.id   AF-A0A7S0D3N8-F1
#
_cell.length_a   1.000
_cell.length_b   1.000
_cell.length_c   1.000
_cell.angle_alpha   90.00
_cell.angle_beta   90.00
_cell.angle_gamma   90.00
#
_symmetry.space_group_name_H-M   'P 1'
#
loop_
_entity.id
_entity.type
_entity.pdbx_description
1 polymer ?
#
loop_
_entity_poly.entity_id
_entity_poly.type
_entity_poly.pdbx_seq_one_letter_code
_entity_poly.pdbx_strand_id
1 'polypeptide(L)'
;WACPVARRASEARVVFSSTRRPTGHAHFATMAKVASNSTLPWVEKYRPTKIDEIVGNKEAVERLGAMAATGNMPNLIFTGPPGIGKTTSILCLAHTLLGPAYKDAVLELNASD
;
A
#
# COMPACT_ATOMS: atom_id res chain seq x y z
N TRP A 1 20.34 -6.08 50.92
CA TRP A 1 19.77 -7.34 51.40
C TRP A 1 19.00 -7.96 50.25
N ALA A 2 19.66 -8.91 49.58
CA ALA A 2 19.14 -9.76 48.49
C ALA A 2 17.94 -10.58 49.01
N CYS A 3 17.04 -11.21 48.26
CA CYS A 3 16.99 -11.90 46.95
C CYS A 3 15.47 -12.31 46.79
N PRO A 4 14.99 -13.09 45.79
CA PRO A 4 15.46 -13.39 44.44
C PRO A 4 14.36 -13.35 43.34
N VAL A 5 14.85 -13.35 42.09
CA VAL A 5 14.20 -13.70 40.82
C VAL A 5 13.70 -15.15 40.78
N ALA A 6 12.51 -15.39 40.18
CA ALA A 6 12.17 -16.51 39.26
C ALA A 6 10.63 -16.65 39.14
N ARG A 7 9.99 -17.23 38.12
CA ARG A 7 10.22 -17.60 36.71
C ARG A 7 8.99 -18.47 36.36
N ARG A 8 8.49 -18.40 35.11
CA ARG A 8 7.48 -19.28 34.47
C ARG A 8 6.05 -19.17 35.00
N ALA A 9 5.04 -18.84 34.18
CA ALA A 9 4.51 -19.56 33.02
C ALA A 9 3.94 -20.94 33.36
N SER A 10 2.77 -21.20 32.78
CA SER A 10 1.99 -22.45 32.74
C SER A 10 1.22 -22.86 34.00
N GLU A 11 -0.08 -22.57 33.97
CA GLU A 11 -1.09 -23.54 34.41
C GLU A 11 -2.27 -23.49 33.44
N ALA A 12 -2.13 -24.33 32.41
CA ALA A 12 -3.19 -24.68 31.48
C ALA A 12 -4.17 -25.60 32.20
N ARG A 13 -5.42 -25.16 32.36
CA ARG A 13 -6.49 -26.02 32.84
C ARG A 13 -7.04 -26.81 31.65
N VAL A 14 -6.53 -28.03 31.50
CA VAL A 14 -7.08 -29.06 30.60
C VAL A 14 -8.36 -29.59 31.24
N VAL A 15 -9.52 -29.33 30.62
CA VAL A 15 -10.72 -30.15 30.82
C VAL A 15 -11.03 -30.84 29.50
N PHE A 16 -10.96 -32.16 29.56
CA PHE A 16 -11.22 -33.10 28.49
C PHE A 16 -12.70 -33.47 28.51
N SER A 17 -13.38 -33.47 27.35
CA SER A 17 -14.26 -34.59 26.95
C SER A 17 -15.04 -34.29 25.67
N SER A 18 -15.04 -35.31 24.79
CA SER A 18 -16.03 -35.63 23.77
C SER A 18 -15.85 -35.03 22.37
N THR A 19 -15.14 -35.81 21.57
CA THR A 19 -15.20 -35.91 20.11
C THR A 19 -16.57 -35.58 19.50
N ARG A 20 -16.63 -34.45 18.79
CA ARG A 20 -17.57 -34.25 17.66
C ARG A 20 -16.82 -33.59 16.50
N ARG A 21 -16.80 -34.28 15.36
CA ARG A 21 -16.26 -33.78 14.09
C ARG A 21 -17.08 -32.57 13.64
N PRO A 22 -16.47 -31.43 13.26
CA PRO A 22 -17.12 -30.47 12.42
C PRO A 22 -16.76 -30.78 10.96
N THR A 23 -17.67 -31.45 10.26
CA THR A 23 -17.82 -31.29 8.81
C THR A 23 -18.49 -29.94 8.57
N GLY A 24 -17.83 -29.04 7.84
CA GLY A 24 -18.48 -27.83 7.33
C GLY A 24 -17.62 -26.58 7.37
N HIS A 25 -17.00 -26.28 6.23
CA HIS A 25 -16.80 -24.92 5.69
C HIS A 25 -16.42 -23.80 6.68
N ALA A 26 -15.23 -23.91 7.27
CA ALA A 26 -14.57 -22.77 7.92
C ALA A 26 -13.08 -22.75 7.54
N HIS A 27 -12.82 -22.63 6.23
CA HIS A 27 -11.50 -22.29 5.68
C HIS A 27 -11.69 -21.22 4.59
N PHE A 28 -12.20 -20.05 4.97
CA PHE A 28 -11.88 -18.82 4.24
C PHE A 28 -10.82 -18.07 5.06
N ALA A 29 -9.73 -18.78 5.29
CA ALA A 29 -8.49 -18.22 5.78
C ALA A 29 -8.02 -17.20 4.74
N THR A 30 -7.86 -15.96 5.18
CA THR A 30 -6.85 -14.98 4.77
C THR A 30 -5.96 -15.42 3.60
N MET A 31 -6.49 -15.38 2.38
CA MET A 31 -5.66 -15.42 1.18
C MET A 31 -5.18 -13.99 0.92
N ALA A 32 -4.11 -13.64 1.63
CA ALA A 32 -3.22 -12.59 1.17
C ALA A 32 -2.80 -12.93 -0.26
N LYS A 33 -3.05 -11.99 -1.17
CA LYS A 33 -2.65 -12.02 -2.58
C LYS A 33 -1.12 -12.13 -2.68
N VAL A 34 -0.60 -13.36 -2.65
CA VAL A 34 0.78 -13.64 -3.05
C VAL A 34 0.77 -13.67 -4.58
N ALA A 35 0.92 -12.50 -5.19
CA ALA A 35 1.24 -12.42 -6.61
C ALA A 35 2.67 -12.96 -6.78
N SER A 36 2.80 -14.09 -7.47
CA SER A 36 4.09 -14.59 -7.94
C SER A 36 4.74 -13.52 -8.83
N ASN A 37 5.94 -13.09 -8.47
CA ASN A 37 6.69 -11.98 -9.09
C ASN A 37 7.10 -12.19 -10.58
N SER A 38 6.58 -13.21 -11.25
CA SER A 38 7.06 -13.69 -12.56
C SER A 38 6.11 -13.47 -13.74
N THR A 39 4.86 -13.02 -13.52
CA THR A 39 3.88 -12.80 -14.60
C THR A 39 3.37 -11.36 -14.70
N LEU A 40 3.88 -10.44 -13.87
CA LEU A 40 3.53 -9.03 -13.98
C LEU A 40 4.15 -8.42 -15.25
N PRO A 41 3.37 -7.69 -16.07
CA PRO A 41 3.92 -6.95 -17.19
C PRO A 41 4.97 -5.96 -16.71
N TRP A 42 6.01 -5.74 -17.51
CA TRP A 42 7.15 -4.89 -17.11
C TRP A 42 6.72 -3.44 -16.83
N VAL A 43 5.64 -3.00 -17.47
CA VAL A 43 5.03 -1.68 -17.29
C VAL A 43 4.61 -1.46 -15.83
N GLU A 44 4.03 -2.46 -15.18
CA GLU A 44 3.61 -2.39 -13.77
C GLU A 44 4.79 -2.63 -12.83
N LYS A 45 5.74 -3.47 -13.24
CA LYS A 45 6.94 -3.76 -12.44
C LYS A 45 7.84 -2.53 -12.26
N TYR A 46 7.96 -1.70 -13.29
CA TYR A 46 8.80 -0.49 -13.29
C TYR A 46 8.00 0.80 -13.13
N ARG A 47 6.73 0.73 -12.72
CA ARG A 47 5.92 1.93 -12.46
C ARG A 47 6.56 2.71 -11.30
N PRO A 48 7.03 3.95 -11.52
CA PRO A 48 7.69 4.74 -10.48
C PRO A 48 6.73 5.01 -9.32
N THR A 49 7.29 4.91 -8.11
CA THR A 49 6.55 5.14 -6.86
C THR A 49 6.91 6.46 -6.21
N LYS A 50 8.09 7.01 -6.56
CA LYS A 50 8.61 8.29 -6.05
C LYS A 50 8.70 9.34 -7.15
N ILE A 51 8.58 10.60 -6.75
CA ILE A 51 8.50 11.73 -7.70
C ILE A 51 9.84 11.84 -8.47
N ASP A 52 10.94 11.49 -7.81
CA ASP A 52 12.30 11.49 -8.36
C ASP A 52 12.54 10.41 -9.43
N GLU A 53 11.72 9.36 -9.46
CA GLU A 53 11.84 8.26 -10.43
C GLU A 53 11.11 8.57 -11.74
N ILE A 54 10.34 9.67 -11.78
CA ILE A 54 9.59 10.09 -12.98
C ILE A 54 10.57 10.69 -13.98
N VAL A 55 10.93 9.90 -14.99
CA VAL A 55 11.75 10.38 -16.11
C VAL A 55 10.84 11.14 -17.09
N GLY A 56 11.09 12.44 -17.26
CA GLY A 56 10.28 13.28 -18.14
C GLY A 56 10.53 14.78 -18.00
N ASN A 57 9.46 15.56 -18.20
CA ASN A 57 9.47 17.02 -18.11
C ASN A 57 9.91 17.50 -16.71
N LYS A 58 11.20 17.82 -16.57
CA LYS A 58 11.84 18.20 -15.30
C LYS A 58 11.17 19.41 -14.64
N GLU A 59 10.74 20.37 -15.45
CA GLU A 59 10.08 21.59 -14.96
C GLU A 59 8.72 21.28 -14.30
N ALA A 60 7.97 20.33 -14.84
CA ALA A 60 6.71 19.88 -14.25
C ALA A 60 6.96 19.12 -12.94
N VAL A 61 7.97 18.23 -12.91
CA VAL A 61 8.33 17.45 -11.73
C VAL A 61 8.81 18.36 -10.58
N GLU A 62 9.60 19.39 -10.89
CA GLU A 62 10.07 20.36 -9.90
C GLU A 62 8.92 21.18 -9.29
N ARG A 63 7.96 21.62 -10.12
CA ARG A 63 6.74 22.29 -9.65
C ARG A 63 5.89 21.40 -8.75
N LEU A 64 5.71 20.13 -9.13
CA LEU A 64 4.98 19.15 -8.32
C LEU A 64 5.69 18.87 -7.00
N GLY A 65 7.02 18.81 -6.99
CA GLY A 65 7.83 18.68 -5.78
C GLY A 65 7.67 19.88 -4.85
N ALA A 66 7.68 21.11 -5.38
CA ALA A 66 7.42 22.32 -4.60
C ALA A 66 5.99 22.36 -4.01
N MET A 67 4.98 21.90 -4.77
CA MET A 67 3.60 21.77 -4.28
C MET A 67 3.50 20.71 -3.17
N ALA A 68 4.19 19.58 -3.33
CA ALA A 68 4.23 18.52 -2.31
C ALA A 68 4.89 19.01 -1.01
N ALA A 69 5.98 19.78 -1.11
CA ALA A 69 6.68 20.34 0.05
C ALA A 69 5.85 21.41 0.78
N THR A 70 5.06 22.19 0.05
CA THR A 70 4.20 23.24 0.62
C THR A 70 2.92 22.67 1.23
N GLY A 71 2.47 21.48 0.79
CA GLY A 71 1.26 20.83 1.27
C GLY A 71 -0.06 21.48 0.82
N ASN A 72 0.02 22.58 0.07
CA ASN A 72 -1.13 23.25 -0.53
C ASN A 72 -1.26 22.85 -2.00
N MET A 73 -2.11 21.86 -2.27
CA MET A 73 -2.33 21.32 -3.61
C MET A 73 -3.56 21.99 -4.26
N PRO A 74 -3.38 22.80 -5.33
CA PRO A 74 -4.51 23.28 -6.11
C PRO A 74 -5.10 22.14 -6.97
N ASN A 75 -6.28 22.38 -7.57
CA ASN A 75 -6.84 21.46 -8.56
C ASN A 75 -5.96 21.45 -9.83
N LEU A 76 -5.37 20.29 -10.15
CA LEU A 76 -4.47 20.12 -11.29
C LEU A 76 -5.14 19.33 -12.41
N ILE A 77 -4.92 19.76 -13.66
CA ILE A 77 -5.33 19.01 -14.86
C ILE A 77 -4.06 18.67 -15.64
N PHE A 78 -3.84 17.37 -15.84
CA PHE A 78 -2.70 16.88 -16.63
C PHE A 78 -3.12 16.65 -18.07
N THR A 79 -2.50 17.40 -19.01
CA THR A 79 -2.75 17.28 -20.45
C THR A 79 -1.49 16.81 -21.17
N GLY A 80 -1.65 16.15 -22.32
CA GLY A 80 -0.54 15.79 -23.21
C GLY A 80 -0.73 14.47 -23.95
N PRO A 81 0.26 14.04 -24.75
CA PRO A 81 0.23 12.76 -25.47
C PRO A 81 0.20 11.53 -24.54
N PRO A 82 -0.31 10.37 -24.98
CA PRO A 82 -0.31 9.16 -24.18
C PRO A 82 1.12 8.66 -23.90
N GLY A 83 1.33 7.94 -22.80
CA GLY A 83 2.62 7.31 -22.47
C GLY A 83 3.65 8.20 -21.76
N ILE A 84 3.35 9.48 -21.49
CA ILE A 84 4.27 10.40 -20.78
C ILE A 84 4.21 10.31 -19.24
N GLY A 85 3.47 9.34 -18.69
CA GLY A 85 3.41 9.13 -17.24
C GLY A 85 2.47 10.05 -16.46
N LYS A 86 1.50 10.75 -17.09
CA LYS A 86 0.53 11.64 -16.40
C LYS A 86 -0.16 10.99 -15.19
N THR A 87 -0.80 9.85 -15.43
CA THR A 87 -1.51 9.10 -14.39
C THR A 87 -0.54 8.66 -13.28
N THR A 88 0.65 8.23 -13.68
CA THR A 88 1.70 7.83 -12.74
C THR A 88 2.20 8.98 -11.88
N SER A 89 2.32 10.18 -12.44
CA SER A 89 2.71 11.38 -11.68
C SER A 89 1.70 11.74 -10.61
N ILE A 90 0.39 11.63 -10.90
CA ILE A 90 -0.68 11.90 -9.91
C ILE A 90 -0.62 10.87 -8.78
N LEU A 91 -0.50 9.59 -9.11
CA LEU A 91 -0.40 8.51 -8.12
C LEU A 91 0.80 8.72 -7.19
N CYS A 92 1.94 9.06 -7.77
CA CYS A 92 3.16 9.32 -7.04
C CYS A 92 3.07 10.57 -6.13
N LEU A 93 2.42 11.61 -6.63
CA LEU A 93 2.15 12.83 -5.87
C LEU A 93 1.26 12.55 -4.66
N ALA A 94 0.19 11.78 -4.87
CA ALA A 94 -0.73 11.38 -3.82
C ALA A 94 -0.04 10.52 -2.75
N HIS A 95 0.85 9.60 -3.14
CA HIS A 95 1.68 8.86 -2.19
C HIS A 95 2.62 9.75 -1.37
N THR A 96 3.20 10.78 -2.00
CA THR A 96 4.15 11.68 -1.33
C THR A 96 3.44 12.61 -0.34
N LEU A 97 2.24 13.10 -0.68
CA LEU A 97 1.44 13.97 0.17
C LEU A 97 0.83 13.25 1.38
N LEU A 98 0.19 12.10 1.13
CA LEU A 98 -0.69 11.44 2.10
C LEU A 98 0.00 10.27 2.81
N GLY A 99 1.09 9.75 2.24
CA GLY A 99 1.89 8.66 2.80
C GLY A 99 1.03 7.46 3.20
N PRO A 100 0.98 7.09 4.50
CA PRO A 100 0.21 5.94 4.97
C PRO A 100 -1.31 6.10 4.84
N ALA A 101 -1.82 7.34 4.79
CA ALA A 101 -3.24 7.64 4.66
C ALA A 101 -3.77 7.59 3.21
N TYR A 102 -2.94 7.16 2.26
CA TYR A 102 -3.29 7.08 0.84
C TYR A 102 -4.59 6.30 0.57
N LYS A 103 -4.84 5.20 1.31
CA LYS A 103 -5.99 4.32 1.08
C LYS A 103 -7.33 4.94 1.46
N ASP A 104 -7.33 5.87 2.42
CA ASP A 104 -8.57 6.45 2.96
C ASP A 104 -8.87 7.83 2.35
N ALA A 105 -7.85 8.51 1.83
CA ALA A 105 -7.93 9.89 1.36
C ALA A 105 -7.85 10.05 -0.18
N VAL A 106 -7.56 8.99 -0.93
CA VAL A 106 -7.46 9.03 -2.39
C VAL A 106 -8.60 8.23 -3.01
N LEU A 107 -9.36 8.90 -3.87
CA LEU A 107 -10.34 8.28 -4.74
C LEU A 107 -9.84 8.36 -6.18
N GLU A 108 -9.44 7.22 -6.75
CA GLU A 108 -9.14 7.08 -8.17
C GLU A 108 -10.43 6.69 -8.91
N LEU A 109 -10.89 7.54 -9.81
CA LEU A 109 -11.98 7.22 -10.73
C LEU A 109 -11.40 7.12 -12.14
N ASN A 110 -11.52 5.95 -12.74
CA ASN A 110 -11.12 5.71 -14.11
C ASN A 110 -12.35 5.73 -15.03
N ALA A 111 -12.17 6.00 -16.33
CA ALA A 111 -13.28 6.15 -17.28
C ALA A 111 -14.08 4.85 -17.55
N SER A 112 -13.61 3.71 -17.03
CA SER A 112 -14.23 2.39 -17.21
C SER A 112 -14.94 1.88 -15.95
N ASP A 113 -14.89 2.63 -14.86
CA ASP A 113 -15.62 2.33 -13.62
C ASP A 113 -17.03 2.95 -13.66
#